data_AF-A0A956W047-F1
#
_entry.id   AF-A0A956W047-F1
#
_cell.length_a   1.000
_cell.length_b   1.000
_cell.length_c   1.000
_cell.angle_alpha   90.00
_cell.angle_beta   90.00
_cell.angle_gamma   90.00
#
_symmetry.space_group_name_H-M   'P 1'
#
loop_
_entity.id
_entity.type
_entity.pdbx_description
1 polymer ?
#
loop_
_entity_poly.entity_id
_entity_poly.type
_entity_poly.pdbx_seq_one_letter_code
_entity_poly.pdbx_strand_id
1 'polypeptide(L)'
;MLGPIGTPELVIILVVVLLIFGVGRISGVGRELGSSIKEFRKAVKDEEKPDETTGQVQQAQVQQPAPQQQTQASPPPPAQSSAPSNPPSETASGTQEPQKNIF
;
A
#
# COMPACT_ATOMS: atom_id res chain seq x y z
N MET A 1 51.31 25.25 8.61
CA MET A 1 50.36 25.17 9.73
C MET A 1 49.02 24.72 9.17
N LEU A 2 48.83 23.40 9.08
CA LEU A 2 47.59 22.79 8.58
C LEU A 2 46.88 22.24 9.82
N GLY A 3 45.94 23.03 10.36
CA GLY A 3 45.10 22.56 11.47
C GLY A 3 44.32 21.32 11.03
N PRO A 4 44.02 20.38 11.94
CA PRO A 4 43.15 19.27 11.60
C PRO A 4 41.86 19.83 11.01
N ILE A 5 41.48 19.31 9.84
CA ILE A 5 40.23 19.65 9.15
C ILE A 5 39.12 19.61 10.21
N GLY A 6 38.61 20.80 10.54
CA GLY A 6 37.60 20.94 11.56
C GLY A 6 36.25 20.47 11.04
N THR A 7 35.30 20.38 11.96
CA THR A 7 33.88 20.22 11.64
C THR A 7 33.37 21.24 10.60
N PRO A 8 33.73 22.55 10.60
CA PRO A 8 33.20 23.47 9.60
C PRO A 8 33.72 23.20 8.18
N GLU A 9 34.99 22.81 8.01
CA GLU A 9 35.53 22.46 6.69
C GLU A 9 34.86 21.21 6.12
N LEU A 10 34.58 20.20 6.96
CA LEU A 10 33.86 18.99 6.54
C LEU A 10 32.42 19.31 6.09
N VAL A 11 31.74 20.25 6.77
CA VAL A 11 30.40 20.72 6.36
C VAL A 11 30.44 21.41 5.00
N ILE A 12 31.45 22.25 4.72
CA ILE A 12 31.59 22.91 3.41
C ILE A 12 31.77 21.88 2.30
N ILE A 13 32.63 20.88 2.50
CA ILE A 13 32.84 19.79 1.53
C ILE A 13 31.54 19.02 1.31
N LEU A 14 30.81 18.71 2.39
CA LEU A 14 29.53 18.02 2.32
C LEU A 14 28.51 18.80 1.47
N VAL A 15 28.43 20.12 1.61
CA VAL A 15 27.55 20.98 0.80
C VAL A 15 27.91 20.89 -0.68
N VAL A 16 29.19 20.97 -1.03
CA VAL A 16 29.64 20.86 -2.44
C VAL A 16 29.26 19.50 -3.04
N VAL A 17 29.48 18.41 -2.29
CA VAL A 17 29.06 17.06 -2.70
C VAL A 17 27.54 16.99 -2.88
N LEU A 18 26.77 17.57 -1.96
CA LEU A 18 25.30 17.62 -2.08
C LEU A 18 24.81 18.44 -3.28
N LEU A 19 25.55 19.46 -3.71
CA LEU A 19 25.21 20.21 -4.94
C LEU A 19 25.45 19.38 -6.20
N ILE A 20 26.53 18.59 -6.24
CA ILE A 20 26.85 17.74 -7.39
C ILE A 20 25.91 16.53 -7.47
N PHE A 21 25.75 15.80 -6.36
CA PHE A 21 24.97 14.57 -6.31
C PHE A 21 23.48 14.82 -6.07
N GLY A 22 23.12 15.95 -5.46
CA GLY A 22 21.75 16.27 -5.03
C GLY A 22 21.35 15.57 -3.72
N VAL A 23 20.46 16.21 -2.95
CA VAL A 23 19.93 15.68 -1.68
C VAL A 23 19.16 14.37 -1.85
N GLY A 24 18.52 14.16 -3.01
CA GLY A 24 17.72 12.96 -3.30
C GLY A 24 18.54 11.69 -3.51
N ARG A 25 19.74 11.81 -4.11
CA ARG A 25 20.63 10.65 -4.31
C ARG A 25 21.26 10.19 -3.01
N ILE A 26 21.72 11.14 -2.19
CA ILE A 26 22.28 10.85 -0.87
C ILE A 26 21.24 10.26 0.08
N SER A 27 20.00 10.77 0.08
CA SER A 27 18.93 10.21 0.93
C SER A 27 18.50 8.81 0.50
N GLY A 28 18.45 8.53 -0.81
CA GLY A 28 18.19 7.18 -1.33
C GLY A 28 19.26 6.19 -0.88
N VAL A 29 20.53 6.46 -1.22
CA VAL A 29 21.67 5.59 -0.88
C VAL A 29 21.83 5.47 0.64
N GLY A 30 21.67 6.57 1.39
CA GLY A 30 21.74 6.57 2.85
C GLY A 30 20.63 5.75 3.51
N ARG A 31 19.43 5.69 2.93
CA ARG A 31 18.32 4.87 3.45
C ARG A 31 18.56 3.38 3.25
N GLU A 32 19.10 3.00 2.09
CA GLU A 32 19.46 1.61 1.79
C GLU A 32 20.60 1.14 2.70
N LEU A 33 21.71 1.89 2.74
CA LEU A 33 22.84 1.59 3.61
C LEU A 33 22.44 1.63 5.09
N GLY A 34 21.64 2.62 5.50
CA GLY A 34 21.20 2.78 6.87
C GLY A 34 20.35 1.62 7.37
N SER A 35 19.51 1.03 6.51
CA SER A 35 18.73 -0.16 6.84
C SER A 35 19.63 -1.37 7.06
N SER A 36 20.61 -1.61 6.18
CA SER A 36 21.59 -2.69 6.35
C SER A 36 22.45 -2.52 7.61
N ILE A 37 22.93 -1.30 7.89
CA ILE A 37 23.69 -1.02 9.11
C ILE A 37 22.81 -1.21 10.36
N LYS A 38 21.53 -0.82 10.30
CA LYS A 38 20.58 -0.98 11.41
C LYS A 38 20.33 -2.46 11.73
N GLU A 39 20.13 -3.29 10.71
CA GLU A 39 19.96 -4.73 10.86
C GLU A 39 21.24 -5.40 11.36
N PHE A 40 22.40 -5.00 10.84
CA PHE A 40 23.70 -5.47 11.32
C PHE A 40 23.92 -5.12 12.79
N ARG A 41 23.66 -3.85 13.17
CA ARG A 41 23.72 -3.41 14.57
C ARG A 41 22.75 -4.17 15.47
N LYS A 42 21.57 -4.50 14.97
CA LYS A 42 20.57 -5.28 15.70
C LYS A 42 21.03 -6.72 15.91
N ALA A 43 21.49 -7.40 14.85
CA ALA A 43 22.02 -8.76 14.92
C ALA A 43 23.18 -8.87 15.92
N VAL A 44 24.17 -7.98 15.83
CA VAL A 44 25.32 -7.96 16.75
C VAL A 44 24.87 -7.73 18.20
N LYS A 45 23.84 -6.90 18.43
CA LYS A 45 23.35 -6.58 19.77
C LYS A 45 22.41 -7.65 20.35
N ASP A 46 21.69 -8.37 19.50
CA ASP A 46 20.84 -9.50 19.87
C ASP A 46 21.70 -10.76 20.16
N GLU A 47 22.87 -10.93 19.53
CA GLU A 47 23.82 -11.98 19.92
C GLU A 47 24.43 -11.76 21.33
N GLU A 48 24.51 -10.51 21.79
CA GLU A 48 24.99 -10.18 23.15
C GLU A 48 23.90 -10.27 24.23
N LYS A 49 22.62 -10.46 23.87
CA LYS A 49 21.50 -10.52 24.82
C LYS A 49 20.57 -11.69 24.51
N PRO A 50 20.51 -12.74 25.35
CA PRO A 50 19.54 -13.81 25.14
C PRO A 50 18.12 -13.27 25.38
N ASP A 51 17.35 -13.26 24.30
CA ASP A 51 15.88 -13.24 24.24
C ASP A 51 15.16 -11.98 24.77
N GLU A 52 14.99 -10.96 23.91
CA GLU A 52 13.81 -10.08 23.97
C GLU A 52 13.30 -9.74 22.56
N THR A 53 12.15 -10.35 22.23
CA THR A 53 11.28 -10.08 21.08
C THR A 53 11.23 -8.59 20.72
N THR A 54 11.78 -8.21 19.55
CA THR A 54 11.56 -6.86 18.97
C THR A 54 11.21 -6.96 17.49
N GLY A 55 9.94 -7.23 17.24
CA GLY A 55 9.26 -7.01 15.96
C GLY A 55 8.33 -5.80 16.07
N GLN A 56 8.87 -4.58 16.11
CA GLN A 56 8.09 -3.37 15.85
C GLN A 56 8.33 -2.92 14.41
N VAL A 57 7.57 -3.53 13.50
CA VAL A 57 7.17 -2.89 12.25
C VAL A 57 6.12 -1.84 12.60
N GLN A 58 6.58 -0.67 13.04
CA GLN A 58 5.76 0.54 12.97
C GLN A 58 5.69 0.90 11.48
N GLN A 59 4.76 0.29 10.75
CA GLN A 59 4.29 0.84 9.49
C GLN A 59 3.71 2.20 9.80
N ALA A 60 4.40 3.23 9.33
CA ALA A 60 3.87 4.56 9.19
C ALA A 60 2.52 4.45 8.47
N GLN A 61 1.48 4.95 9.15
CA GLN A 61 0.27 5.38 8.48
C GLN A 61 0.66 6.33 7.35
N VAL A 62 0.45 5.89 6.12
CA VAL A 62 0.24 6.78 4.98
C VAL A 62 -1.07 6.33 4.33
N GLN A 63 -2.05 7.23 4.42
CA GLN A 63 -3.35 7.23 3.74
C GLN A 63 -4.39 6.22 4.23
N GLN A 64 -5.15 6.68 5.22
CA GLN A 64 -6.60 6.54 5.26
C GLN A 64 -7.19 6.56 3.83
N PRO A 65 -7.89 5.51 3.38
CA PRO A 65 -8.83 5.67 2.28
C PRO A 65 -9.84 6.71 2.77
N ALA A 66 -9.95 7.84 2.08
CA ALA A 66 -11.13 8.67 2.21
C ALA A 66 -12.36 7.75 2.08
N PRO A 67 -13.39 7.88 2.93
CA PRO A 67 -14.68 7.31 2.63
C PRO A 67 -15.10 7.90 1.28
N GLN A 68 -14.95 7.11 0.22
CA GLN A 68 -15.60 7.38 -1.05
C GLN A 68 -17.09 7.38 -0.72
N GLN A 69 -17.68 8.57 -0.64
CA GLN A 69 -19.13 8.75 -0.69
C GLN A 69 -19.59 8.32 -2.08
N GLN A 70 -19.74 7.02 -2.31
CA GLN A 70 -20.45 6.46 -3.46
C GLN A 70 -21.10 5.14 -3.06
N THR A 71 -22.16 5.23 -2.25
CA THR A 71 -23.38 4.41 -2.42
C THR A 71 -24.55 5.03 -1.65
N GLN A 72 -25.25 5.96 -2.27
CA GLN A 72 -26.70 6.04 -2.09
C GLN A 72 -27.31 6.44 -3.42
N ALA A 73 -27.61 5.42 -4.23
CA ALA A 73 -28.44 5.56 -5.40
C ALA A 73 -29.86 5.91 -4.92
N SER A 74 -30.24 7.17 -5.09
CA SER A 74 -31.64 7.57 -5.12
C SER A 74 -31.97 8.02 -6.54
N PRO A 75 -32.35 7.10 -7.45
CA PRO A 75 -33.18 7.51 -8.58
C PRO A 75 -34.59 7.86 -8.06
N PRO A 76 -35.20 8.96 -8.53
CA PRO A 76 -36.55 9.37 -8.15
C PRO A 76 -37.58 8.28 -8.50
N PRO A 77 -38.65 8.11 -7.70
CA PRO A 77 -39.67 7.10 -7.96
C PRO A 77 -40.32 7.33 -9.34
N PRO A 78 -40.35 6.32 -10.22
CA PRO A 78 -41.19 6.35 -11.40
C PRO A 78 -42.64 6.44 -10.94
N ALA A 79 -43.35 7.43 -11.46
CA ALA A 79 -44.79 7.57 -11.30
C ALA A 79 -45.49 6.22 -11.58
N GLN A 80 -46.07 5.61 -10.54
CA GLN A 80 -46.95 4.45 -10.69
C GLN A 80 -48.27 4.94 -11.28
N SER A 81 -48.26 5.12 -12.59
CA SER A 81 -49.44 5.32 -13.42
C SER A 81 -50.05 3.95 -13.71
N SER A 82 -51.23 3.73 -13.13
CA SER A 82 -52.35 2.92 -13.66
C SER A 82 -52.04 1.55 -14.30
N ALA A 83 -52.47 0.47 -13.64
CA ALA A 83 -53.69 -0.27 -14.02
C ALA A 83 -53.65 -1.74 -13.52
N PRO A 84 -54.79 -2.29 -13.06
CA PRO A 84 -54.91 -3.66 -12.56
C PRO A 84 -55.26 -4.64 -13.70
N SER A 85 -54.79 -5.90 -13.63
CA SER A 85 -55.51 -7.07 -14.18
C SER A 85 -54.75 -8.39 -13.89
N ASN A 86 -55.37 -9.23 -13.06
CA ASN A 86 -55.09 -10.67 -12.90
C ASN A 86 -55.50 -11.45 -14.19
N PRO A 87 -55.46 -12.81 -14.21
CA PRO A 87 -54.45 -13.86 -13.97
C PRO A 87 -54.31 -14.72 -15.27
N PRO A 88 -53.95 -16.04 -15.34
CA PRO A 88 -53.35 -17.00 -14.39
C PRO A 88 -52.09 -17.72 -14.92
N SER A 89 -51.33 -18.32 -14.00
CA SER A 89 -50.29 -19.30 -14.31
C SER A 89 -50.92 -20.61 -14.77
N GLU A 90 -50.71 -20.98 -16.03
CA GLU A 90 -51.01 -22.32 -16.52
C GLU A 90 -49.76 -23.21 -16.39
N THR A 91 -49.94 -24.27 -15.62
CA THR A 91 -49.02 -25.37 -15.41
C THR A 91 -49.10 -26.34 -16.59
N ALA A 92 -48.00 -26.59 -17.29
CA ALA A 92 -47.76 -27.84 -18.03
C ALA A 92 -46.29 -27.83 -18.50
N SER A 93 -45.42 -28.62 -17.89
CA SER A 93 -45.17 -30.02 -18.27
C SER A 93 -44.32 -30.16 -19.53
N GLY A 94 -43.12 -30.68 -19.33
CA GLY A 94 -42.63 -31.78 -20.15
C GLY A 94 -41.58 -31.44 -21.22
N THR A 95 -40.60 -32.34 -21.28
CA THR A 95 -39.74 -32.68 -22.43
C THR A 95 -38.33 -32.10 -22.42
N GLN A 96 -37.58 -32.63 -21.47
CA GLN A 96 -36.23 -33.19 -21.63
C GLN A 96 -35.70 -33.26 -23.08
N GLU A 97 -34.65 -32.50 -23.35
CA GLU A 97 -33.92 -32.43 -24.62
C GLU A 97 -32.79 -33.49 -24.66
N PRO A 98 -32.61 -34.26 -25.75
CA PRO A 98 -31.62 -35.34 -25.82
C PRO A 98 -30.20 -34.85 -26.20
N GLN A 99 -29.22 -35.20 -25.36
CA GLN A 99 -27.78 -35.06 -25.61
C GLN A 99 -27.32 -35.85 -26.83
N LYS A 100 -26.74 -35.16 -27.82
CA LYS A 100 -26.08 -35.74 -29.00
C LYS A 100 -24.56 -35.56 -28.87
N ASN A 101 -23.92 -36.50 -28.18
CA ASN A 101 -22.46 -36.67 -28.21
C ASN A 101 -22.12 -37.56 -29.41
N ILE A 102 -21.64 -36.97 -30.50
CA ILE A 102 -21.24 -37.67 -31.73
C ILE A 102 -19.77 -37.36 -31.99
N PHE A 103 -18.97 -38.44 -31.91
CA PHE A 103 -17.54 -38.59 -32.20
C PHE A 103 -16.53 -37.78 -31.38
#